data_AF-A0A0W1QMU9-F1
#
_entry.id   AF-A0A0W1QMU9-F1
#
_cell.length_a   1.000
_cell.length_b   1.000
_cell.length_c   1.000
_cell.angle_alpha   90.00
_cell.angle_beta   90.00
_cell.angle_gamma   90.00
#
_symmetry.space_group_name_H-M   'P 1'
#
loop_
_entity.id
_entity.type
_entity.pdbx_description
1 polymer ?
#
loop_
_entity_poly.entity_id
_entity_poly.type
_entity_poly.pdbx_seq_one_letter_code
_entity_poly.pdbx_strand_id
1 'polypeptide(L)'
;MTVYAIQNQWGGSNAPWHEGGIFNIGNRADQRPVALAIQSGDGGNSFSGTMTYQGEGPIGVRATLVTTNCYRVENQWGGSSAPWHDAGLFLLGARNGQNAVAFDLRSDDQGQTLTGTMTYQGEGPIGVKAAVSDGVAFDAQNQWGGSSAPWHPGGQWVIGCRPDQPVVAIDVTSGDAGKTLAGTITYKGEGPIGFRGTLIMANTYSVVNQWGGNDAPWHPGGTWVLGCRTNQGVVAIKTTGNGSQIDGTMTYQGEGPIGLELQRSSQQALADA
;
A
#
# COMPACT_ATOMS: atom_id res chain seq x y z
N MET A 1 7.67 4.00 7.64
CA MET A 1 7.24 3.78 6.25
C MET A 1 6.43 4.98 5.81
N THR A 2 6.41 5.29 4.52
CA THR A 2 5.70 6.47 4.02
C THR A 2 4.69 6.09 2.94
N VAL A 3 3.42 6.30 3.24
CA VAL A 3 2.30 6.08 2.32
C VAL A 3 2.10 7.35 1.50
N TYR A 4 1.99 7.19 0.19
CA TYR A 4 1.80 8.30 -0.75
C TYR A 4 0.51 8.10 -1.56
N ALA A 5 -0.31 9.14 -1.64
CA ALA A 5 -1.37 9.23 -2.63
C ALA A 5 -0.76 9.73 -3.95
N ILE A 6 -0.96 8.97 -5.03
CA ILE A 6 -0.31 9.17 -6.32
C ILE A 6 -1.31 9.73 -7.33
N GLN A 7 -0.85 10.64 -8.17
CA GLN A 7 -1.51 11.00 -9.42
C GLN A 7 -0.55 10.87 -10.59
N ASN A 8 -1.10 10.48 -11.75
CA ASN A 8 -0.36 10.34 -12.99
C ASN A 8 -0.84 11.30 -14.08
N GLN A 9 0.07 11.69 -14.98
CA GLN A 9 -0.22 12.55 -16.14
C GLN A 9 0.32 11.92 -17.43
N TRP A 10 -0.50 11.84 -18.46
CA TRP A 10 -0.13 11.36 -19.79
C TRP A 10 -0.76 12.25 -20.87
N GLY A 11 -0.15 12.32 -22.06
CA GLY A 11 -0.62 13.18 -23.15
C GLY A 11 -0.02 14.60 -23.17
N GLY A 12 1.08 14.83 -22.46
CA GLY A 12 1.79 16.10 -22.39
C GLY A 12 1.55 16.88 -21.09
N SER A 13 2.34 17.93 -20.86
CA SER A 13 2.37 18.69 -19.60
C SER A 13 1.08 19.44 -19.26
N ASN A 14 0.21 19.69 -20.25
CA ASN A 14 -1.08 20.36 -20.09
C ASN A 14 -2.25 19.39 -19.90
N ALA A 15 -2.00 18.08 -19.92
CA ALA A 15 -3.04 17.07 -19.73
C ALA A 15 -3.53 17.06 -18.27
N PRO A 16 -4.78 16.63 -18.01
CA PRO A 16 -5.26 16.45 -16.64
C PRO A 16 -4.44 15.39 -15.89
N TRP A 17 -4.43 15.54 -14.56
CA TRP A 17 -3.91 14.52 -13.66
C TRP A 17 -5.01 13.52 -13.33
N HIS A 18 -4.65 12.25 -13.25
CA HIS A 18 -5.54 11.14 -12.96
C HIS A 18 -5.11 10.44 -11.67
N GLU A 19 -6.05 9.80 -10.98
CA GLU A 19 -5.73 8.97 -9.82
C GLU A 19 -4.70 7.89 -10.20
N GLY A 20 -3.63 7.78 -9.43
CA GLY A 20 -2.54 6.81 -9.61
C GLY A 20 -2.44 5.76 -8.49
N GLY A 21 -3.37 5.79 -7.54
CA GLY A 21 -3.48 4.85 -6.43
C GLY A 21 -2.61 5.21 -5.22
N ILE A 22 -2.26 4.20 -4.43
CA ILE A 22 -1.44 4.36 -3.23
C ILE A 22 -0.12 3.63 -3.41
N PHE A 23 0.98 4.33 -3.18
CA PHE A 23 2.29 3.71 -3.01
C PHE A 23 2.70 3.72 -1.54
N ASN A 24 3.58 2.80 -1.18
CA ASN A 24 4.29 2.84 0.08
C ASN A 24 5.77 2.67 -0.21
N ILE A 25 6.55 3.68 0.14
CA ILE A 25 7.98 3.76 -0.17
C ILE A 25 8.72 4.03 1.14
N GLY A 26 9.73 3.19 1.39
CA GLY A 26 10.60 3.28 2.55
C GLY A 26 10.07 2.56 3.78
N ASN A 27 10.99 2.13 4.64
CA ASN A 27 10.67 1.35 5.84
C ASN A 27 10.82 2.13 7.16
N ARG A 28 11.49 3.29 7.15
CA ARG A 28 11.87 4.06 8.34
C ARG A 28 10.74 4.97 8.84
N ALA A 29 10.62 5.15 10.15
CA ALA A 29 9.54 5.95 10.76
C ALA A 29 9.80 7.46 10.64
N ASP A 30 11.01 7.89 10.99
CA ASP A 30 11.37 9.31 11.12
C ASP A 30 12.23 9.84 9.98
N GLN A 31 12.33 9.07 8.89
CA GLN A 31 13.20 9.39 7.76
C GLN A 31 12.54 8.97 6.46
N ARG A 32 12.11 9.95 5.67
CA ARG A 32 11.35 9.71 4.45
C ARG A 32 12.25 9.48 3.24
N PRO A 33 11.78 8.72 2.24
CA PRO A 33 12.45 8.68 0.95
C PRO A 33 12.36 10.06 0.28
N VAL A 34 13.48 10.54 -0.24
CA VAL A 34 13.59 11.79 -1.01
C VAL A 34 13.96 11.54 -2.47
N ALA A 35 14.40 10.32 -2.82
CA ALA A 35 14.57 9.90 -4.20
C ALA A 35 14.35 8.39 -4.36
N LEU A 36 13.80 7.98 -5.49
CA LEU A 36 13.70 6.57 -5.92
C LEU A 36 13.93 6.51 -7.43
N ALA A 37 15.03 5.89 -7.85
CA ALA A 37 15.40 5.70 -9.24
C ALA A 37 15.70 4.23 -9.49
N ILE A 38 14.70 3.48 -9.98
CA ILE A 38 14.76 2.03 -10.18
C ILE A 38 14.18 1.62 -11.53
N GLN A 39 14.71 0.54 -12.11
CA GLN A 39 14.26 -0.01 -13.38
C GLN A 39 14.20 -1.54 -13.32
N SER A 40 13.31 -2.10 -14.14
CA SER A 40 13.09 -3.53 -14.29
C SER A 40 13.53 -3.98 -15.69
N GLY A 41 14.31 -5.06 -15.75
CA GLY A 41 14.61 -5.76 -17.01
C GLY A 41 13.67 -6.92 -17.34
N ASP A 42 12.75 -7.29 -16.45
CA ASP A 42 12.01 -8.56 -16.50
C ASP A 42 10.47 -8.39 -16.44
N GLY A 43 9.98 -7.25 -16.91
CA GLY A 43 8.54 -6.95 -16.94
C GLY A 43 7.94 -6.57 -15.58
N GLY A 44 8.76 -6.07 -14.66
CA GLY A 44 8.38 -5.56 -13.34
C GLY A 44 8.33 -6.65 -12.28
N ASN A 45 8.93 -7.81 -12.53
CA ASN A 45 9.05 -8.87 -11.52
C ASN A 45 10.18 -8.58 -10.54
N SER A 46 11.23 -7.90 -10.98
CA SER A 46 12.28 -7.36 -10.13
C SER A 46 12.71 -5.97 -10.56
N PHE A 47 13.19 -5.19 -9.59
CA PHE A 47 13.79 -3.88 -9.80
C PHE A 47 15.21 -3.85 -9.29
N SER A 48 16.02 -3.01 -9.93
CA SER A 48 17.33 -2.60 -9.42
C SER A 48 17.52 -1.10 -9.63
N GLY A 49 18.31 -0.47 -8.77
CA GLY A 49 18.64 0.94 -8.88
C GLY A 49 19.07 1.54 -7.55
N THR A 50 18.61 2.74 -7.26
CA THR A 50 18.98 3.48 -6.05
C THR A 50 17.78 4.16 -5.41
N MET A 51 17.86 4.41 -4.11
CA MET A 51 16.99 5.33 -3.40
C MET A 51 17.81 6.21 -2.47
N THR A 52 17.23 7.30 -1.99
CA THR A 52 17.84 8.18 -0.99
C THR A 52 16.83 8.46 0.11
N TYR A 53 17.24 8.30 1.37
CA TYR A 53 16.50 8.76 2.52
C TYR A 53 16.93 10.19 2.89
N GLN A 54 16.03 10.95 3.52
CA GLN A 54 16.32 12.31 3.99
C GLN A 54 17.61 12.37 4.80
N GLY A 55 18.53 13.27 4.43
CA GLY A 55 19.79 13.47 5.15
C GLY A 55 20.89 12.46 4.81
N GLU A 56 20.68 11.56 3.85
CA GLU A 56 21.65 10.55 3.43
C GLU A 56 22.10 10.72 1.97
N GLY A 57 23.16 10.00 1.60
CA GLY A 57 23.52 9.75 0.20
C GLY A 57 22.71 8.60 -0.41
N PRO A 58 22.82 8.37 -1.73
CA PRO A 58 22.11 7.29 -2.39
C PRO A 58 22.60 5.92 -1.92
N ILE A 59 21.66 4.99 -1.74
CA ILE A 59 21.90 3.58 -1.42
C ILE A 59 21.37 2.70 -2.54
N GLY A 60 21.98 1.53 -2.73
CA GLY A 60 21.50 0.52 -3.67
C GLY A 60 20.14 -0.02 -3.26
N VAL A 61 19.29 -0.28 -4.24
CA VAL A 61 17.96 -0.88 -4.05
C VAL A 61 17.80 -2.04 -5.00
N ARG A 62 17.28 -3.15 -4.49
CA ARG A 62 16.67 -4.20 -5.31
C ARG A 62 15.33 -4.58 -4.71
N ALA A 63 14.42 -4.99 -5.57
CA ALA A 63 13.07 -5.36 -5.15
C ALA A 63 12.58 -6.55 -5.95
N THR A 64 11.86 -7.48 -5.31
CA THR A 64 11.27 -8.66 -5.96
C THR A 64 9.78 -8.73 -5.66
N LEU A 65 8.97 -8.92 -6.69
CA LEU A 65 7.51 -9.01 -6.58
C LEU A 65 7.10 -10.19 -5.69
N VAL A 66 6.22 -9.95 -4.73
CA VAL A 66 5.66 -10.96 -3.80
C VAL A 66 4.20 -11.24 -4.15
N THR A 67 3.40 -10.17 -4.23
CA THR A 67 1.99 -10.18 -4.60
C THR A 67 1.70 -8.95 -5.47
N THR A 68 0.46 -8.73 -5.92
CA THR A 68 0.11 -7.62 -6.82
C THR A 68 0.63 -6.27 -6.32
N ASN A 69 1.52 -5.64 -7.10
CA ASN A 69 2.20 -4.37 -6.83
C ASN A 69 3.04 -4.33 -5.52
N CYS A 70 3.20 -5.44 -4.81
CA CYS A 70 3.90 -5.51 -3.53
C CYS A 70 5.25 -6.19 -3.70
N TYR A 71 6.31 -5.52 -3.29
CA TYR A 71 7.69 -5.95 -3.49
C TYR A 71 8.43 -6.10 -2.17
N ARG A 72 9.16 -7.21 -2.02
CA ARG A 72 10.19 -7.35 -0.99
C ARG A 72 11.40 -6.55 -1.41
N VAL A 73 11.81 -5.58 -0.60
CA VAL A 73 12.88 -4.65 -0.92
C VAL A 73 14.09 -4.94 -0.04
N GLU A 74 15.27 -4.80 -0.62
CA GLU A 74 16.54 -4.82 0.09
C GLU A 74 17.36 -3.58 -0.25
N ASN A 75 18.15 -3.10 0.69
CA ASN A 75 19.04 -1.97 0.53
C ASN A 75 20.52 -2.35 0.70
N GLN A 76 21.41 -1.63 0.02
CA GLN A 76 22.87 -1.78 0.10
C GLN A 76 23.52 -0.41 0.32
N TRP A 77 24.33 -0.27 1.38
CA TRP A 77 25.11 0.94 1.66
C TRP A 77 26.57 0.59 1.98
N GLY A 78 27.50 1.53 1.77
CA GLY A 78 28.93 1.28 1.99
C GLY A 78 29.70 0.75 0.77
N GLY A 79 29.11 0.87 -0.44
CA GLY A 79 29.72 0.47 -1.70
C GLY A 79 29.11 -0.80 -2.30
N SER A 80 29.47 -1.11 -3.54
CA SER A 80 28.85 -2.20 -4.33
C SER A 80 29.14 -3.61 -3.80
N SER A 81 30.15 -3.77 -2.95
CA SER A 81 30.50 -5.04 -2.29
C SER A 81 29.87 -5.22 -0.91
N ALA A 82 29.14 -4.24 -0.41
CA ALA A 82 28.50 -4.33 0.90
C ALA A 82 27.34 -5.34 0.91
N PRO A 83 27.01 -5.93 2.07
CA PRO A 83 25.84 -6.80 2.18
C PRO A 83 24.54 -6.07 1.85
N TRP A 84 23.54 -6.85 1.45
CA TRP A 84 22.16 -6.40 1.28
C TRP A 84 21.39 -6.64 2.57
N HIS A 85 20.50 -5.72 2.91
CA HIS A 85 19.70 -5.75 4.13
C HIS A 85 18.22 -5.64 3.80
N ASP A 86 17.38 -6.40 4.48
CA ASP A 86 15.92 -6.34 4.32
C ASP A 86 15.42 -4.93 4.63
N ALA A 87 14.61 -4.41 3.71
CA ALA A 87 13.97 -3.11 3.79
C ALA A 87 12.44 -3.23 3.79
N GLY A 88 11.91 -4.42 4.11
CA GLY A 88 10.48 -4.66 4.22
C GLY A 88 9.76 -4.72 2.88
N LEU A 89 8.45 -4.43 2.91
CA LEU A 89 7.58 -4.44 1.74
C LEU A 89 7.28 -3.03 1.25
N PHE A 90 7.39 -2.81 -0.06
CA PHE A 90 6.95 -1.57 -0.72
C PHE A 90 5.76 -1.86 -1.64
N LEU A 91 4.86 -0.89 -1.77
CA LEU A 91 3.81 -0.88 -2.79
C LEU A 91 4.24 0.02 -3.94
N LEU A 92 4.50 -0.57 -5.11
CA LEU A 92 5.03 0.11 -6.29
C LEU A 92 4.14 -0.19 -7.50
N GLY A 93 3.36 0.82 -7.92
CA GLY A 93 2.32 0.67 -8.95
C GLY A 93 0.93 0.42 -8.35
N ALA A 94 -0.10 0.62 -9.16
CA ALA A 94 -1.50 0.46 -8.73
C ALA A 94 -2.39 -0.26 -9.74
N ARG A 95 -1.82 -0.75 -10.85
CA ARG A 95 -2.57 -1.42 -11.92
C ARG A 95 -2.72 -2.91 -11.65
N ASN A 96 -3.71 -3.49 -12.31
CA ASN A 96 -4.02 -4.90 -12.22
C ASN A 96 -3.45 -5.61 -13.45
N GLY A 97 -2.55 -6.57 -13.24
CA GLY A 97 -1.97 -7.37 -14.33
C GLY A 97 -1.00 -6.63 -15.27
N GLN A 98 -0.58 -5.41 -14.92
CA GLN A 98 0.42 -4.65 -15.66
C GLN A 98 1.36 -3.96 -14.67
N ASN A 99 2.56 -4.51 -14.50
CA ASN A 99 3.52 -4.00 -13.54
C ASN A 99 4.11 -2.66 -14.00
N ALA A 100 4.51 -1.84 -13.04
CA ALA A 100 5.48 -0.79 -13.32
C ALA A 100 6.83 -1.40 -13.72
N VAL A 101 7.59 -0.71 -14.55
CA VAL A 101 8.92 -1.16 -15.02
C VAL A 101 10.00 -0.10 -14.84
N ALA A 102 9.65 1.15 -14.50
CA ALA A 102 10.59 2.17 -14.13
C ALA A 102 9.95 3.21 -13.20
N PHE A 103 10.75 3.73 -12.27
CA PHE A 103 10.43 4.87 -11.44
C PHE A 103 11.65 5.81 -11.40
N ASP A 104 11.42 7.10 -11.56
CA ASP A 104 12.41 8.15 -11.34
C ASP A 104 11.70 9.30 -10.62
N LEU A 105 11.78 9.27 -9.28
CA LEU A 105 11.04 10.14 -8.37
C LEU A 105 12.01 10.90 -7.47
N ARG A 106 11.68 12.16 -7.18
CA ARG A 106 12.44 13.03 -6.28
C ARG A 106 11.53 13.91 -5.42
N SER A 107 12.05 14.34 -4.27
CA SER A 107 11.42 15.31 -3.37
C SER A 107 12.37 16.49 -3.14
N ASP A 108 11.80 17.70 -3.19
CA ASP A 108 12.49 18.94 -2.80
C ASP A 108 12.02 19.45 -1.42
N ASP A 109 11.18 18.68 -0.73
CA ASP A 109 10.48 19.06 0.52
C ASP A 109 10.53 17.97 1.60
N GLN A 110 11.68 17.29 1.68
CA GLN A 110 11.96 16.27 2.72
C GLN A 110 10.98 15.08 2.69
N GLY A 111 10.60 14.67 1.48
CA GLY A 111 9.73 13.52 1.23
C GLY A 111 8.25 13.79 1.49
N GLN A 112 7.83 15.04 1.68
CA GLN A 112 6.40 15.39 1.84
C GLN A 112 5.65 15.23 0.51
N THR A 113 6.29 15.59 -0.58
CA THR A 113 5.83 15.30 -1.94
C THR A 113 6.93 14.59 -2.72
N LEU A 114 6.53 13.78 -3.70
CA LEU A 114 7.44 13.24 -4.71
C LEU A 114 6.93 13.67 -6.08
N THR A 115 7.84 14.03 -6.97
CA THR A 115 7.54 14.31 -8.38
C THR A 115 8.53 13.59 -9.28
N GLY A 116 8.14 13.32 -10.52
CA GLY A 116 9.03 12.69 -11.49
C GLY A 116 8.27 11.92 -12.56
N THR A 117 8.78 10.74 -12.93
CA THR A 117 8.17 9.88 -13.93
C THR A 117 8.10 8.43 -13.48
N MET A 118 7.19 7.69 -14.09
CA MET A 118 7.17 6.23 -14.03
C MET A 118 6.80 5.65 -15.39
N THR A 119 7.05 4.37 -15.58
CA THR A 119 6.67 3.64 -16.80
C THR A 119 5.97 2.35 -16.41
N TYR A 120 4.81 2.07 -17.00
CA TYR A 120 4.17 0.75 -16.94
C TYR A 120 4.64 -0.15 -18.08
N GLN A 121 4.59 -1.47 -17.89
CA GLN A 121 5.03 -2.43 -18.88
C GLN A 121 4.33 -2.20 -20.23
N GLY A 122 5.12 -2.04 -21.30
CA GLY A 122 4.62 -1.82 -22.65
C GLY A 122 4.23 -0.37 -22.97
N GLU A 123 4.46 0.58 -22.06
CA GLU A 123 4.12 2.01 -22.24
C GLU A 123 5.36 2.90 -22.32
N GLY A 124 5.16 4.16 -22.70
CA GLY A 124 6.13 5.23 -22.51
C GLY A 124 6.04 5.85 -21.11
N PRO A 125 7.01 6.70 -20.72
CA PRO A 125 6.99 7.37 -19.42
C PRO A 125 5.78 8.29 -19.25
N ILE A 126 5.22 8.30 -18.03
CA ILE A 126 4.13 9.18 -17.60
C ILE A 126 4.59 10.02 -16.39
N GLY A 127 4.03 11.21 -16.22
CA GLY A 127 4.30 12.06 -15.08
C GLY A 127 3.78 11.46 -13.78
N VAL A 128 4.49 11.70 -12.69
CA VAL A 128 4.10 11.32 -11.32
C VAL A 128 4.14 12.56 -10.45
N LYS A 129 3.10 12.74 -9.65
CA LYS A 129 3.16 13.54 -8.43
C LYS A 129 2.52 12.76 -7.29
N ALA A 130 3.07 12.94 -6.11
CA ALA A 130 2.70 12.21 -4.92
C ALA A 130 2.67 13.16 -3.72
N ALA A 131 1.77 12.93 -2.79
CA ALA A 131 1.77 13.57 -1.49
C ALA A 131 1.63 12.52 -0.39
N VAL A 132 2.25 12.73 0.76
CA VAL A 132 2.07 11.87 1.93
C VAL A 132 0.58 11.74 2.25
N SER A 133 0.16 10.52 2.53
CA SER A 133 -1.19 10.17 2.95
C SER A 133 -1.17 9.73 4.41
N ASP A 134 -2.25 10.03 5.14
CA ASP A 134 -2.47 9.60 6.52
C ASP A 134 -2.86 8.12 6.66
N GLY A 135 -2.89 7.38 5.54
CA GLY A 135 -3.11 5.94 5.54
C GLY A 135 -1.99 5.19 6.25
N VAL A 136 -2.33 4.11 6.94
CA VAL A 136 -1.36 3.29 7.67
C VAL A 136 -1.15 1.98 6.91
N ALA A 137 0.11 1.67 6.61
CA ALA A 137 0.47 0.42 5.93
C ALA A 137 0.62 -0.75 6.92
N PHE A 138 0.16 -1.93 6.49
CA PHE A 138 0.17 -3.18 7.23
C PHE A 138 0.75 -4.30 6.37
N ASP A 139 1.63 -5.11 6.95
CA ASP A 139 2.04 -6.37 6.36
C ASP A 139 1.01 -7.42 6.73
N ALA A 140 0.39 -8.00 5.71
CA ALA A 140 -0.68 -8.96 5.87
C ALA A 140 -0.15 -10.39 5.78
N GLN A 141 -0.73 -11.29 6.57
CA GLN A 141 -0.56 -12.73 6.44
C GLN A 141 -1.92 -13.41 6.36
N ASN A 142 -1.98 -14.53 5.64
CA ASN A 142 -3.18 -15.36 5.52
C ASN A 142 -2.93 -16.81 5.93
N GLN A 143 -3.94 -17.44 6.51
CA GLN A 143 -3.92 -18.86 6.89
C GLN A 143 -5.15 -19.58 6.32
N TRP A 144 -4.95 -20.72 5.65
CA TRP A 144 -6.04 -21.56 5.15
C TRP A 144 -5.73 -23.04 5.39
N GLY A 145 -6.76 -23.88 5.44
CA GLY A 145 -6.60 -25.33 5.74
C GLY A 145 -6.70 -25.69 7.24
N GLY A 146 -7.19 -24.77 8.07
CA GLY A 146 -7.38 -24.97 9.51
C GLY A 146 -6.33 -24.25 10.37
N SER A 147 -6.54 -24.24 11.68
CA SER A 147 -5.75 -23.45 12.63
C SER A 147 -4.28 -23.88 12.77
N SER A 148 -3.94 -25.09 12.34
CA SER A 148 -2.57 -25.64 12.37
C SER A 148 -1.81 -25.45 11.06
N ALA A 149 -2.43 -24.86 10.04
CA ALA A 149 -1.78 -24.60 8.77
C ALA A 149 -0.76 -23.45 8.88
N PRO A 150 0.30 -23.43 8.05
CA PRO A 150 1.23 -22.31 8.05
C PRO A 150 0.55 -21.01 7.60
N TRP A 151 1.12 -19.89 8.04
CA TRP A 151 0.79 -18.56 7.55
C TRP A 151 1.58 -18.26 6.27
N HIS A 152 0.96 -17.51 5.38
CA HIS A 152 1.51 -17.18 4.08
C HIS A 152 1.44 -15.67 3.83
N PRO A 153 2.35 -15.10 3.00
CA PRO A 153 2.31 -13.68 2.65
C PRO A 153 0.96 -13.25 2.07
N GLY A 154 0.33 -12.28 2.73
CA GLY A 154 -0.94 -11.64 2.33
C GLY A 154 -0.75 -10.28 1.67
N GLY A 155 0.48 -9.94 1.28
CA GLY A 155 0.85 -8.66 0.67
C GLY A 155 0.92 -7.50 1.68
N GLN A 156 0.83 -6.27 1.16
CA GLN A 156 0.79 -5.07 1.98
C GLN A 156 -0.52 -4.32 1.76
N TRP A 157 -1.16 -3.93 2.86
CA TRP A 157 -2.44 -3.24 2.87
C TRP A 157 -2.25 -1.81 3.37
N VAL A 158 -3.17 -0.91 3.04
CA VAL A 158 -3.21 0.45 3.57
C VAL A 158 -4.60 0.70 4.11
N ILE A 159 -4.68 0.99 5.41
CA ILE A 159 -5.93 1.04 6.17
C ILE A 159 -5.97 2.33 6.97
N GLY A 160 -7.16 2.93 7.03
CA GLY A 160 -7.39 4.19 7.72
C GLY A 160 -6.98 5.42 6.90
N CYS A 161 -7.35 6.58 7.43
CA CYS A 161 -6.99 7.89 6.85
C CYS A 161 -6.78 8.96 7.93
N ARG A 162 -6.55 8.54 9.18
CA ARG A 162 -6.42 9.43 10.33
C ARG A 162 -5.07 9.14 11.00
N PRO A 163 -4.14 10.11 11.08
CA PRO A 163 -2.75 9.84 11.44
C PRO A 163 -2.60 9.37 12.89
N ASP A 164 -3.38 9.93 13.81
CA ASP A 164 -3.28 9.67 15.25
C ASP A 164 -4.42 8.80 15.81
N GLN A 165 -5.23 8.23 14.92
CA GLN A 165 -6.40 7.46 15.31
C GLN A 165 -6.50 6.20 14.44
N PRO A 166 -5.91 5.08 14.87
CA PRO A 166 -5.87 3.88 14.05
C PRO A 166 -7.22 3.18 14.01
N VAL A 167 -7.44 2.41 12.94
CA VAL A 167 -8.58 1.48 12.82
C VAL A 167 -8.36 0.30 13.77
N VAL A 168 -9.39 -0.07 14.52
CA VAL A 168 -9.36 -1.18 15.50
C VAL A 168 -10.36 -2.28 15.18
N ALA A 169 -11.29 -2.06 14.25
CA ALA A 169 -12.17 -3.11 13.76
C ALA A 169 -12.67 -2.81 12.34
N ILE A 170 -12.88 -3.87 11.56
CA ILE A 170 -13.47 -3.82 10.21
C ILE A 170 -14.45 -4.99 10.11
N ASP A 171 -15.71 -4.73 9.73
CA ASP A 171 -16.70 -5.75 9.38
C ASP A 171 -17.41 -5.30 8.10
N VAL A 172 -16.96 -5.79 6.95
CA VAL A 172 -17.44 -5.38 5.62
C VAL A 172 -17.63 -6.57 4.71
N THR A 173 -18.58 -6.46 3.78
CA THR A 173 -18.87 -7.47 2.76
C THR A 173 -19.09 -6.83 1.39
N SER A 174 -18.97 -7.64 0.33
CA SER A 174 -19.27 -7.25 -1.05
C SER A 174 -20.33 -8.19 -1.63
N GLY A 175 -21.29 -7.62 -2.35
CA GLY A 175 -22.25 -8.35 -3.17
C GLY A 175 -21.89 -8.41 -4.67
N ASP A 176 -20.77 -7.80 -5.07
CA ASP A 176 -20.43 -7.51 -6.48
C ASP A 176 -18.98 -7.85 -6.82
N ALA A 177 -18.47 -8.94 -6.24
CA ALA A 177 -17.12 -9.46 -6.49
C ALA A 177 -15.98 -8.51 -6.06
N GLY A 178 -16.21 -7.71 -5.02
CA GLY A 178 -15.24 -6.78 -4.46
C GLY A 178 -15.17 -5.44 -5.19
N LYS A 179 -16.08 -5.16 -6.14
CA LYS A 179 -16.13 -3.83 -6.77
C LYS A 179 -16.57 -2.76 -5.77
N THR A 180 -17.48 -3.13 -4.86
CA THR A 180 -17.85 -2.34 -3.70
C THR A 180 -17.79 -3.18 -2.43
N LEU A 181 -17.36 -2.55 -1.34
CA LEU A 181 -17.37 -3.09 0.01
C LEU A 181 -18.26 -2.19 0.88
N ALA A 182 -19.14 -2.78 1.68
CA ALA A 182 -20.01 -2.06 2.59
C ALA A 182 -20.08 -2.74 3.95
N GLY A 183 -20.22 -1.95 5.01
CA GLY A 183 -20.33 -2.46 6.37
C GLY A 183 -19.97 -1.40 7.40
N THR A 184 -19.16 -1.75 8.37
CA THR A 184 -18.71 -0.85 9.44
C THR A 184 -17.21 -0.94 9.68
N ILE A 185 -16.64 0.17 10.15
CA ILE A 185 -15.31 0.20 10.74
C ILE A 185 -15.38 0.87 12.12
N THR A 186 -14.36 0.67 12.94
CA THR A 186 -14.21 1.38 14.22
C THR A 186 -12.82 1.99 14.30
N TYR A 187 -12.75 3.30 14.54
CA TYR A 187 -11.51 3.99 14.90
C TYR A 187 -11.29 3.90 16.42
N LYS A 188 -10.03 3.93 16.86
CA LYS A 188 -9.69 3.84 18.29
C LYS A 188 -10.39 4.94 19.09
N GLY A 189 -11.08 4.53 20.16
CA GLY A 189 -11.82 5.43 21.04
C GLY A 189 -13.23 5.81 20.57
N GLU A 190 -13.70 5.28 19.44
CA GLU A 190 -15.04 5.53 18.90
C GLU A 190 -15.94 4.29 18.96
N GLY A 191 -17.24 4.48 18.69
CA GLY A 191 -18.14 3.39 18.30
C GLY A 191 -18.06 3.08 16.79
N PRO A 192 -18.70 2.00 16.31
CA PRO A 192 -18.72 1.68 14.90
C PRO A 192 -19.36 2.79 14.04
N ILE A 193 -18.75 3.07 12.89
CA ILE A 193 -19.25 3.98 11.87
C ILE A 193 -19.48 3.23 10.56
N GLY A 194 -20.39 3.73 9.72
CA GLY A 194 -20.64 3.18 8.41
C GLY A 194 -19.40 3.26 7.52
N PHE A 195 -19.21 2.24 6.68
CA PHE A 195 -18.13 2.14 5.71
C PHE A 195 -18.69 1.80 4.33
N ARG A 196 -18.22 2.52 3.31
CA ARG A 196 -18.33 2.11 1.91
C ARG A 196 -16.99 2.34 1.22
N GLY A 197 -16.51 1.34 0.51
CA GLY A 197 -15.36 1.42 -0.38
C GLY A 197 -15.78 1.10 -1.81
N THR A 198 -15.35 1.90 -2.78
CA THR A 198 -15.50 1.59 -4.21
C THR A 198 -14.13 1.38 -4.82
N LEU A 199 -13.94 0.24 -5.49
CA LEU A 199 -12.69 -0.09 -6.15
C LEU A 199 -12.41 0.90 -7.27
N ILE A 200 -11.28 1.61 -7.20
CA ILE A 200 -10.85 2.60 -8.19
C ILE A 200 -9.66 2.11 -9.03
N MET A 201 -8.87 1.17 -8.51
CA MET A 201 -7.69 0.57 -9.13
C MET A 201 -7.38 -0.76 -8.44
N ALA A 202 -6.70 -1.72 -9.11
CA ALA A 202 -6.30 -3.05 -8.60
C ALA A 202 -6.95 -3.52 -7.27
N ASN A 203 -6.34 -3.16 -6.13
CA ASN A 203 -6.80 -3.42 -4.76
C ASN A 203 -7.10 -2.12 -3.96
N THR A 204 -7.16 -0.98 -4.65
CA THR A 204 -7.31 0.37 -4.11
C THR A 204 -8.77 0.82 -4.13
N TYR A 205 -9.27 1.30 -3.00
CA TYR A 205 -10.66 1.72 -2.79
C TYR A 205 -10.73 3.18 -2.38
N SER A 206 -11.63 3.94 -3.04
CA SER A 206 -12.10 5.22 -2.53
C SER A 206 -13.10 4.96 -1.41
N VAL A 207 -12.80 5.41 -0.19
CA VAL A 207 -13.59 5.14 1.01
C VAL A 207 -14.41 6.35 1.41
N VAL A 208 -15.64 6.10 1.88
CA VAL A 208 -16.48 7.07 2.59
C VAL A 208 -17.01 6.47 3.88
N ASN A 209 -17.22 7.32 4.88
CA ASN A 209 -17.75 6.93 6.19
C ASN A 209 -19.02 7.69 6.56
N GLN A 210 -19.83 7.09 7.43
CA GLN A 210 -21.08 7.68 7.93
C GLN A 210 -21.13 7.56 9.46
N TRP A 211 -21.39 8.66 10.16
CA TRP A 211 -21.54 8.69 11.62
C TRP A 211 -22.73 9.57 12.01
N GLY A 212 -23.33 9.32 13.17
CA GLY A 212 -24.52 10.07 13.65
C GLY A 212 -25.87 9.46 13.24
N GLY A 213 -25.88 8.21 12.77
CA GLY A 213 -27.11 7.48 12.40
C GLY A 213 -27.22 7.22 10.90
N ASN A 214 -28.22 6.42 10.51
CA ASN A 214 -28.37 5.93 9.12
C ASN A 214 -28.75 7.03 8.11
N ASP A 215 -29.32 8.14 8.58
CA ASP A 215 -29.73 9.28 7.75
C ASP A 215 -28.64 10.37 7.65
N ALA A 216 -27.51 10.19 8.34
CA ALA A 216 -26.40 11.14 8.29
C ALA A 216 -25.71 11.14 6.90
N PRO A 217 -25.11 12.26 6.47
CA PRO A 217 -24.36 12.28 5.23
C PRO A 217 -23.12 11.37 5.27
N TRP A 218 -22.67 10.95 4.08
CA TRP A 218 -21.40 10.25 3.91
C TRP A 218 -20.28 11.26 3.71
N HIS A 219 -19.13 10.99 4.31
CA HIS A 219 -17.94 11.86 4.29
C HIS A 219 -16.74 11.12 3.71
N PRO A 220 -15.79 11.80 3.05
CA PRO A 220 -14.54 11.19 2.60
C PRO A 220 -13.81 10.46 3.73
N GLY A 221 -13.41 9.21 3.46
CA GLY A 221 -12.70 8.30 4.38
C GLY A 221 -11.32 7.88 3.85
N GLY A 222 -10.78 8.66 2.91
CA GLY A 222 -9.48 8.43 2.27
C GLY A 222 -9.47 7.31 1.24
N THR A 223 -8.26 6.89 0.86
CA THR A 223 -8.02 5.84 -0.13
C THR A 223 -7.29 4.68 0.54
N TRP A 224 -7.86 3.48 0.46
CA TRP A 224 -7.37 2.29 1.15
C TRP A 224 -6.87 1.25 0.15
N VAL A 225 -5.93 0.39 0.54
CA VAL A 225 -5.51 -0.79 -0.23
C VAL A 225 -5.93 -2.03 0.55
N LEU A 226 -6.84 -2.82 -0.02
CA LEU A 226 -7.45 -3.99 0.61
C LEU A 226 -7.31 -5.22 -0.31
N GLY A 227 -6.58 -6.21 0.16
CA GLY A 227 -6.23 -7.40 -0.60
C GLY A 227 -4.92 -7.26 -1.37
N CYS A 228 -4.45 -8.38 -1.92
CA CYS A 228 -3.14 -8.47 -2.55
C CYS A 228 -3.11 -9.28 -3.85
N ARG A 229 -4.26 -9.76 -4.33
CA ARG A 229 -4.34 -10.65 -5.49
C ARG A 229 -4.69 -9.90 -6.76
N THR A 230 -4.20 -10.41 -7.89
CA THR A 230 -4.49 -9.90 -9.23
C THR A 230 -5.82 -10.48 -9.68
N ASN A 231 -6.75 -9.64 -10.16
CA ASN A 231 -8.05 -10.07 -10.70
C ASN A 231 -8.97 -10.85 -9.74
N GLN A 232 -8.74 -10.82 -8.42
CA GLN A 232 -9.58 -11.50 -7.45
C GLN A 232 -9.87 -10.57 -6.27
N GLY A 233 -11.05 -9.97 -6.24
CA GLY A 233 -11.44 -8.98 -5.25
C GLY A 233 -11.65 -9.58 -3.85
N VAL A 234 -11.43 -8.77 -2.82
CA VAL A 234 -11.86 -9.09 -1.45
C VAL A 234 -13.37 -8.94 -1.37
N VAL A 235 -14.06 -9.93 -0.81
CA VAL A 235 -15.53 -9.93 -0.68
C VAL A 235 -16.02 -9.93 0.77
N ALA A 236 -15.15 -10.21 1.74
CA ALA A 236 -15.45 -10.01 3.14
C ALA A 236 -14.17 -9.76 3.95
N ILE A 237 -14.26 -8.90 4.96
CA ILE A 237 -13.23 -8.70 5.98
C ILE A 237 -13.96 -8.60 7.32
N LYS A 238 -13.51 -9.38 8.29
CA LYS A 238 -13.98 -9.29 9.67
C LYS A 238 -12.82 -9.38 10.63
N THR A 239 -12.43 -8.27 11.22
CA THR A 239 -11.22 -8.16 12.05
C THR A 239 -11.42 -7.24 13.24
N THR A 240 -10.62 -7.46 14.29
CA THR A 240 -10.54 -6.62 15.49
C THR A 240 -9.08 -6.54 15.96
N GLY A 241 -8.71 -5.47 16.66
CA GLY A 241 -7.33 -5.30 17.10
C GLY A 241 -7.10 -4.05 17.95
N ASN A 242 -5.83 -3.65 18.03
CA ASN A 242 -5.37 -2.52 18.83
C ASN A 242 -4.85 -1.33 17.99
N GLY A 243 -4.88 -1.47 16.66
CA GLY A 243 -4.43 -0.47 15.69
C GLY A 243 -2.97 -0.62 15.25
N SER A 244 -2.16 -1.38 15.99
CA SER A 244 -0.84 -1.85 15.54
C SER A 244 -0.86 -3.30 15.05
N GLN A 245 -1.80 -4.09 15.56
CA GLN A 245 -2.09 -5.45 15.14
C GLN A 245 -3.61 -5.58 15.02
N ILE A 246 -4.08 -6.18 13.93
CA ILE A 246 -5.50 -6.42 13.68
C ILE A 246 -5.64 -7.83 13.11
N ASP A 247 -6.46 -8.65 13.74
CA ASP A 247 -6.60 -10.07 13.41
C ASP A 247 -8.07 -10.43 13.18
N GLY A 248 -8.28 -11.48 12.39
CA GLY A 248 -9.60 -12.04 12.14
C GLY A 248 -9.63 -12.90 10.90
N THR A 249 -10.62 -12.66 10.04
CA THR A 249 -10.81 -13.41 8.81
C THR A 249 -11.05 -12.49 7.62
N MET A 250 -10.78 -13.01 6.43
CA MET A 250 -11.18 -12.40 5.17
C MET A 250 -11.62 -13.46 4.18
N THR A 251 -12.27 -13.03 3.10
CA THR A 251 -12.67 -13.89 1.99
C THR A 251 -12.33 -13.22 0.67
N TYR A 252 -11.67 -13.95 -0.23
CA TYR A 252 -11.52 -13.56 -1.63
C TYR A 252 -12.69 -14.07 -2.47
N GLN A 253 -12.97 -13.41 -3.59
CA GLN A 253 -14.04 -13.79 -4.50
C GLN A 253 -13.91 -15.27 -4.92
N GLY A 254 -15.00 -16.03 -4.74
CA GLY A 254 -15.08 -17.44 -5.13
C GLY A 254 -14.49 -18.43 -4.11
N GLU A 255 -14.07 -17.97 -2.93
CA GLU A 255 -13.43 -18.80 -1.91
C GLU A 255 -14.23 -18.86 -0.59
N GLY A 256 -13.81 -19.75 0.31
CA GLY A 256 -14.20 -19.73 1.72
C GLY A 256 -13.35 -18.75 2.54
N PRO A 257 -13.74 -18.49 3.81
CA PRO A 257 -12.97 -17.60 4.69
C PRO A 257 -11.59 -18.18 5.01
N ILE A 258 -10.61 -17.29 5.10
CA ILE A 258 -9.23 -17.55 5.52
C ILE A 258 -8.87 -16.66 6.70
N GLY A 259 -7.90 -17.08 7.51
CA GLY A 259 -7.33 -16.25 8.57
C GLY A 259 -6.66 -15.01 7.97
N LEU A 260 -6.73 -13.90 8.70
CA LEU A 260 -6.08 -12.64 8.37
C LEU A 260 -5.39 -12.09 9.62
N GLU A 261 -4.10 -11.83 9.50
CA GLU A 261 -3.30 -11.08 10.46
C GLU A 261 -2.72 -9.86 9.74
N LEU A 262 -2.88 -8.69 10.36
CA LEU A 262 -2.37 -7.41 9.87
C LEU A 262 -1.46 -6.83 10.93
N GLN A 263 -0.16 -6.79 10.65
CA GLN A 263 0.82 -6.13 11.50
C GLN A 263 1.18 -4.79 10.89
N ARG A 264 1.04 -3.69 11.63
CA ARG A 264 1.44 -2.34 11.15
C ARG A 264 2.89 -2.43 10.72
N SER A 265 3.15 -2.11 9.46
CA SER A 265 4.51 -2.19 8.99
C SER A 265 5.30 -0.97 9.44
N SER A 266 6.33 -1.29 10.20
CA SER A 266 7.38 -0.39 10.61
C SER A 266 8.56 -1.29 10.87
N GLN A 267 9.59 -1.21 10.04
CA GLN A 267 10.88 -1.62 10.55
C GLN A 267 11.34 -0.45 11.42
N GLN A 268 11.33 -0.70 12.72
CA GLN A 268 12.18 -0.03 13.67
C GLN A 268 13.62 -0.34 13.23
N ALA A 269 14.05 0.34 12.16
CA ALA A 269 15.26 0.01 11.44
C ALA A 269 16.44 0.24 12.36
N LEU A 270 17.23 -0.81 12.60
CA LEU A 270 18.69 -0.73 12.59
C LEU A 270 19.28 0.44 13.40
N ALA A 271 18.77 0.69 14.62
CA ALA A 271 19.45 1.57 15.56
C ALA A 271 20.73 0.91 16.14
N ASP A 272 20.92 -0.40 15.92
CA ASP A 272 22.00 -1.20 16.51
C ASP A 272 22.91 -1.91 15.48
N ALA A 273 23.08 -1.37 14.26
CA ALA A 273 24.06 -1.87 13.29
C ALA A 273 25.15 -0.84 12.97
#